data_AF-A0A1E5IL90-F1
#
_entry.id   AF-A0A1E5IL90-F1
#
_cell.length_a   1.000
_cell.length_b   1.000
_cell.length_c   1.000
_cell.angle_alpha   90.00
_cell.angle_beta   90.00
_cell.angle_gamma   90.00
#
_symmetry.space_group_name_H-M   'P 1'
#
loop_
_entity.id
_entity.type
_entity.pdbx_description
1 polymer ?
#
loop_
_entity_poly.entity_id
_entity_poly.type
_entity_poly.pdbx_seq_one_letter_code
_entity_poly.pdbx_strand_id
1 'polypeptide(L)'
;MIIKVRVIPNSKRNEVVSRVGSTLRVKIMVPAVDGSANEELCDFLSDFFDVKRSMIFLRKGERGREKTIEVLGRLEEELNEILDTIP
;
A
#
# COMPACT_ATOMS: atom_id res chain seq x y z
N MET A 1 -8.26 9.09 3.17
CA MET A 1 -8.26 8.68 1.75
C MET A 1 -8.29 7.16 1.62
N ILE A 2 -8.97 6.61 0.61
CA ILE A 2 -8.98 5.16 0.31
C ILE A 2 -8.25 4.91 -1.00
N ILE A 3 -7.29 3.98 -0.98
CA ILE A 3 -6.51 3.56 -2.14
C ILE A 3 -6.64 2.06 -2.39
N LYS A 4 -6.57 1.66 -3.66
CA LYS A 4 -6.42 0.26 -4.03
C LYS A 4 -4.95 -0.05 -4.21
N VAL A 5 -4.50 -1.15 -3.67
CA VAL A 5 -3.12 -1.59 -3.74
C VAL A 5 -3.07 -3.04 -4.22
N ARG A 6 -2.43 -3.26 -5.35
CA ARG A 6 -2.15 -4.57 -5.91
C ARG A 6 -0.76 -5.00 -5.48
N VAL A 7 -0.74 -6.00 -4.62
CA VAL A 7 0.47 -6.59 -4.06
C VAL A 7 1.06 -7.61 -5.01
N ILE A 8 2.36 -7.48 -5.26
CA ILE A 8 3.19 -8.41 -6.03
C ILE A 8 4.18 -9.05 -5.04
N PRO A 9 3.86 -10.23 -4.47
CA PRO A 9 4.72 -10.90 -3.50
C PRO A 9 5.99 -11.47 -4.15
N ASN A 10 6.91 -11.99 -3.33
CA ASN A 10 8.17 -12.62 -3.77
C ASN A 10 9.06 -11.69 -4.60
N SER A 11 9.06 -10.39 -4.29
CA SER A 11 9.94 -9.43 -4.95
C SER A 11 11.30 -9.37 -4.28
N LYS A 12 12.31 -8.81 -4.97
CA LYS A 12 13.66 -8.65 -4.38
C LYS A 12 13.74 -7.51 -3.36
N ARG A 13 12.79 -6.58 -3.39
CA ARG A 13 12.72 -5.40 -2.52
C ARG A 13 11.29 -4.88 -2.45
N ASN A 14 10.99 -4.09 -1.42
CA ASN A 14 9.72 -3.42 -1.27
C ASN A 14 9.75 -2.12 -2.09
N GLU A 15 8.89 -1.98 -3.10
CA GLU A 15 8.86 -0.78 -3.95
C GLU A 15 7.47 -0.56 -4.55
N VAL A 16 7.09 0.71 -4.68
CA VAL A 16 5.96 1.09 -5.55
C VAL A 16 6.45 1.07 -7.00
N VAL A 17 5.79 0.29 -7.84
CA VAL A 17 6.19 0.09 -9.23
C VAL A 17 5.52 1.09 -10.15
N SER A 18 4.22 1.28 -9.98
CA SER A 18 3.43 2.18 -10.81
C SER A 18 2.06 2.45 -10.20
N ARG A 19 1.41 3.53 -10.63
CA ARG A 19 0.00 3.82 -10.33
C ARG A 19 -0.83 3.71 -11.60
N VAL A 20 -1.90 2.92 -11.55
CA VAL A 20 -2.87 2.80 -12.66
C VAL A 20 -4.22 3.30 -12.16
N GLY A 21 -4.54 4.55 -12.47
CA GLY A 21 -5.73 5.23 -11.96
C GLY A 21 -5.74 5.28 -10.43
N SER A 22 -6.68 4.55 -9.81
CA SER A 22 -6.79 4.46 -8.34
C SER A 22 -6.08 3.26 -7.73
N THR A 23 -5.36 2.47 -8.53
CA THR A 23 -4.69 1.24 -8.07
C THR A 23 -3.17 1.39 -8.11
N LEU A 24 -2.52 1.33 -6.95
CA LEU A 24 -1.08 1.23 -6.82
C LEU A 24 -0.60 -0.20 -7.01
N ARG A 25 0.51 -0.39 -7.73
CA ARG A 25 1.21 -1.68 -7.80
C ARG A 25 2.39 -1.62 -6.86
N VAL A 26 2.36 -2.46 -5.83
CA VAL A 26 3.41 -2.52 -4.81
C VAL A 26 4.02 -3.90 -4.83
N LYS A 27 5.34 -3.95 -4.98
CA LYS A 27 6.14 -5.15 -4.81
C LYS A 27 6.53 -5.26 -3.34
N ILE A 28 6.39 -6.44 -2.77
CA ILE A 28 6.86 -6.74 -1.42
C ILE A 28 7.71 -8.00 -1.43
N MET A 29 8.70 -8.03 -0.56
CA MET A 29 9.66 -9.13 -0.46
C MET A 29 9.03 -10.36 0.16
N VAL A 30 8.12 -10.17 1.13
CA VAL A 30 7.46 -11.27 1.82
C VAL A 30 6.61 -12.14 0.90
N PRO A 31 6.55 -13.45 1.17
CA PRO A 31 5.65 -14.35 0.48
C PRO A 31 4.19 -13.97 0.76
N ALA A 32 3.30 -14.30 -0.17
CA ALA A 32 1.85 -14.18 0.01
C ALA A 32 1.29 -15.29 0.91
N VAL A 33 1.92 -15.51 2.06
CA VAL A 33 1.34 -16.28 3.17
C VAL A 33 0.38 -15.37 3.92
N ASP A 34 -0.75 -15.94 4.34
CA ASP A 34 -1.81 -15.24 5.08
C ASP A 34 -1.21 -14.45 6.26
N GLY A 35 -1.48 -13.13 6.30
CA GLY A 35 -0.98 -12.23 7.34
C GLY A 35 0.30 -11.48 6.98
N SER A 36 1.40 -12.16 6.61
CA SER A 36 2.71 -11.50 6.45
C SER A 36 2.73 -10.45 5.33
N ALA A 37 2.07 -10.72 4.21
CA ALA A 37 1.92 -9.75 3.13
C ALA A 37 1.02 -8.56 3.48
N ASN A 38 0.12 -8.72 4.46
CA ASN A 38 -0.73 -7.63 4.95
C ASN A 38 0.08 -6.71 5.85
N GLU A 39 0.83 -7.27 6.79
CA GLU A 39 1.66 -6.51 7.72
C GLU A 39 2.73 -5.71 6.99
N GLU A 40 3.53 -6.37 6.15
CA GLU A 40 4.63 -5.74 5.40
C GLU A 40 4.13 -4.63 4.47
N LEU A 41 3.04 -4.85 3.74
CA LEU A 41 2.49 -3.80 2.87
C LEU A 41 2.18 -2.55 3.68
N CYS A 42 1.59 -2.77 4.83
CA CYS A 42 0.88 -1.77 5.58
C CYS A 42 1.93 -1.02 6.45
N ASP A 43 3.06 -1.67 6.78
CA ASP A 43 4.29 -1.07 7.30
C ASP A 43 5.00 -0.20 6.23
N PHE A 44 5.17 -0.75 5.03
CA PHE A 44 5.73 -0.04 3.88
C PHE A 44 4.91 1.21 3.51
N LEU A 45 3.57 1.12 3.55
CA LEU A 45 2.71 2.27 3.27
C LEU A 45 2.77 3.31 4.39
N SER A 46 2.99 2.92 5.65
CA SER A 46 3.15 3.90 6.73
C SER A 46 4.43 4.73 6.55
N ASP A 47 5.51 4.08 6.14
CA ASP A 47 6.77 4.76 5.82
C ASP A 47 6.62 5.63 4.57
N PHE A 48 6.01 5.09 3.50
CA PHE A 48 5.83 5.80 2.23
C PHE A 48 4.97 7.06 2.35
N PHE A 49 3.90 7.01 3.13
CA PHE A 49 3.03 8.16 3.38
C PHE A 49 3.44 8.98 4.60
N ASP A 50 4.50 8.57 5.32
CA ASP A 50 4.94 9.19 6.56
C ASP A 50 3.77 9.41 7.54
N VAL A 51 3.05 8.32 7.79
CA VAL A 51 1.93 8.24 8.74
C VAL A 51 2.16 7.10 9.71
N LYS A 52 1.55 7.18 10.90
CA LYS A 52 1.63 6.08 11.87
C LYS A 52 0.96 4.83 11.31
N ARG A 53 1.53 3.66 11.60
CA ARG A 53 0.93 2.34 11.31
C ARG A 53 -0.52 2.22 11.75
N SER A 54 -0.86 2.82 12.90
CA SER A 54 -2.23 2.88 13.46
C SER A 54 -3.22 3.67 12.60
N MET A 55 -2.74 4.43 11.62
CA MET A 55 -3.55 5.21 10.69
C MET A 55 -3.76 4.50 9.35
N ILE A 56 -3.21 3.30 9.19
CA ILE A 56 -3.37 2.50 7.98
C ILE A 56 -4.27 1.30 8.28
N PHE A 57 -5.40 1.23 7.58
CA PHE A 57 -6.42 0.21 7.78
C PHE A 57 -6.65 -0.58 6.50
N LEU A 58 -6.53 -1.90 6.60
CA LEU A 58 -6.91 -2.81 5.51
C LEU A 58 -8.43 -2.98 5.54
N ARG A 59 -9.13 -2.37 4.57
CA ARG A 59 -10.60 -2.41 4.46
C ARG A 59 -11.11 -3.65 3.72
N LYS A 60 -10.42 -4.08 2.67
CA LYS A 60 -10.78 -5.24 1.85
C LYS A 60 -9.55 -5.91 1.26
N GLY A 61 -9.68 -7.18 0.87
CA GLY A 61 -8.66 -7.89 0.11
C GLY A 61 -7.66 -8.67 0.97
N GLU A 62 -8.00 -9.00 2.22
CA GLU A 62 -7.14 -9.77 3.12
C GLU A 62 -6.64 -11.09 2.52
N ARG A 63 -7.51 -11.79 1.76
CA ARG A 63 -7.20 -13.05 1.07
C ARG A 63 -6.74 -12.88 -0.39
N GLY A 64 -6.71 -11.64 -0.88
CA GLY A 64 -6.49 -11.31 -2.29
C GLY A 64 -5.15 -10.63 -2.55
N ARG A 65 -4.76 -10.60 -3.83
CA ARG A 65 -3.61 -9.80 -4.30
C ARG A 65 -3.96 -8.32 -4.37
N GLU A 66 -5.24 -7.99 -4.48
CA GLU A 66 -5.76 -6.62 -4.49
C GLU A 66 -6.34 -6.29 -3.12
N LYS A 67 -5.81 -5.24 -2.52
CA LYS A 67 -6.12 -4.76 -1.19
C LYS A 67 -6.68 -3.36 -1.27
N THR A 68 -7.68 -3.06 -0.45
CA THR A 68 -8.18 -1.70 -0.25
C THR A 68 -7.63 -1.21 1.08
N ILE A 69 -6.78 -0.20 1.00
CA ILE A 69 -6.14 0.41 2.16
C ILE A 69 -6.75 1.78 2.38
N GLU A 70 -7.16 2.05 3.61
CA GLU A 70 -7.56 3.36 4.06
C GLU A 70 -6.40 3.98 4.84
N VAL A 71 -6.03 5.20 4.43
CA VAL A 71 -4.97 5.98 5.05
C VAL A 71 -5.60 7.20 5.72
N LEU A 72 -5.31 7.35 7.01
CA LEU A 72 -5.73 8.46 7.86
C LEU A 72 -4.50 9.25 8.35
N GLY A 73 -4.70 10.42 8.96
CA GLY A 73 -3.63 11.17 9.62
C GLY A 73 -2.79 12.10 8.74
N ARG A 74 -3.06 12.19 7.43
CA ARG A 74 -2.55 13.24 6.52
C ARG A 74 -3.67 13.83 5.66
N LEU A 75 -3.44 15.02 5.11
CA LEU A 75 -4.37 15.65 4.16
C LEU A 75 -4.43 14.85 2.85
N GLU A 76 -5.62 14.79 2.26
CA GLU A 76 -5.82 14.07 1.01
C GLU A 76 -5.01 14.67 -0.15
N GLU A 77 -4.77 15.99 -0.13
CA GLU A 77 -3.97 16.68 -1.15
C GLU A 77 -2.51 16.20 -1.13
N GLU A 78 -1.86 16.19 0.03
CA GLU A 78 -0.48 15.69 0.17
C GLU A 78 -0.34 14.23 -0.28
N LEU A 79 -1.31 13.40 0.10
CA LEU A 79 -1.30 12.00 -0.31
C LEU A 79 -1.45 11.87 -1.84
N ASN A 80 -2.26 12.72 -2.47
CA ASN A 80 -2.36 12.75 -3.92
C ASN A 80 -1.06 13.22 -4.58
N GLU A 81 -0.37 14.25 -4.05
CA GLU A 81 0.92 14.69 -4.58
C GLU A 81 1.97 13.57 -4.59
N ILE A 82 2.04 12.80 -3.51
CA ILE A 82 2.91 11.61 -3.43
C ILE A 82 2.51 10.59 -4.51
N LEU A 83 1.20 10.38 -4.70
CA LEU A 83 0.68 9.44 -5.69
C LEU A 83 0.85 9.89 -7.14
N ASP A 84 0.88 11.19 -7.41
CA ASP A 84 1.10 11.78 -8.73
C ASP A 84 2.59 11.84 -9.10
N THR A 85 3.46 11.68 -8.10
CA THR A 85 4.91 11.51 -8.31
C THR A 85 5.27 10.09 -8.80
N ILE A 86 4.31 9.14 -8.70
CA ILE A 86 4.53 7.75 -9.09
C ILE A 86 4.31 7.59 -10.61
N PRO A 87 5.24 6.95 -11.33
CA PRO A 87 5.13 6.74 -12.77
C PRO A 87 4.05 5.74 -13.20
#